data_AF-A0A6P0T6I5-F1
#
_entry.id   AF-A0A6P0T6I5-F1
#
_cell.length_a   1.000
_cell.length_b   1.000
_cell.length_c   1.000
_cell.angle_alpha   90.00
_cell.angle_beta   90.00
_cell.angle_gamma   90.00
#
_symmetry.space_group_name_H-M   'P 1'
#
loop_
_entity.id
_entity.type
_entity.pdbx_description
1 polymer ?
#
loop_
_entity_poly.entity_id
_entity_poly.type
_entity_poly.pdbx_seq_one_letter_code
_entity_poly.pdbx_strand_id
1 'polypeptide(L)'
;MSSPAAEPDLEQGNEMMALYQQAFDRSLDQAIQTVVEQRVATLGKRKGKRDQLFLQGLALFHGQGLTMTEIAPHLGYERQDKVSFLLKLKDLRADVRHELLQQLREQVVAIAQQFVSADQLASLDQRLDAALEAQIGSVMTEAERETSGARNGPLQSRFACRLCHYLDHRAN
;
A
#
# COMPACT_ATOMS: atom_id res chain seq x y z
N MET A 1 48.80 16.30 14.91
CA MET A 1 47.67 15.54 15.49
C MET A 1 46.50 15.70 14.56
N SER A 2 46.33 14.76 13.62
CA SER A 2 45.23 14.79 12.67
C SER A 2 44.02 14.10 13.29
N SER A 3 42.92 14.84 13.42
CA SER A 3 41.61 14.30 13.78
C SER A 3 41.10 13.47 12.60
N PRO A 4 40.76 12.18 12.75
CA PRO A 4 40.05 11.49 11.69
C PRO A 4 38.63 12.06 11.68
N ALA A 5 38.24 12.69 10.56
CA ALA A 5 36.84 12.95 10.29
C ALA A 5 36.13 11.59 10.32
N ALA A 6 35.14 11.44 11.19
CA ALA A 6 34.32 10.24 11.25
C ALA A 6 33.65 10.07 9.88
N GLU A 7 34.15 9.12 9.09
CA GLU A 7 33.40 8.60 7.96
C GLU A 7 32.10 8.03 8.56
N PRO A 8 30.92 8.40 8.04
CA PRO A 8 29.68 7.76 8.47
C PRO A 8 29.85 6.26 8.25
N ASP A 9 29.62 5.48 9.29
CA ASP A 9 29.79 4.03 9.27
C ASP A 9 28.84 3.43 8.21
N LEU A 10 29.41 3.08 7.05
CA LEU A 10 28.67 2.60 5.88
C LEU A 10 27.87 1.33 6.22
N GLU A 11 28.33 0.56 7.20
CA GLU A 11 27.67 -0.65 7.67
C GLU A 11 26.37 -0.32 8.42
N GLN A 12 26.40 0.65 9.33
CA GLN A 12 25.20 1.15 10.03
C GLN A 12 24.19 1.76 9.05
N GLY A 13 24.66 2.49 8.04
CA GLY A 13 23.79 3.06 6.99
C GLY A 13 23.08 1.98 6.17
N ASN A 14 23.79 0.91 5.82
CA ASN A 14 23.21 -0.21 5.08
C ASN A 14 22.20 -1.00 5.93
N GLU A 15 22.50 -1.24 7.21
CA GLU A 15 21.60 -1.92 8.13
C GLU A 15 20.29 -1.13 8.33
N MET A 16 20.39 0.17 8.60
CA MET A 16 19.21 1.05 8.73
C MET A 16 18.36 1.02 7.46
N MET A 17 18.98 1.05 6.27
CA MET A 17 18.26 0.99 4.99
C MET A 17 17.55 -0.35 4.79
N ALA A 18 18.17 -1.48 5.16
CA ALA A 18 17.56 -2.80 5.07
C ALA A 18 16.33 -2.91 6.01
N LEU A 19 16.47 -2.45 7.26
CA LEU A 19 15.36 -2.40 8.22
C LEU A 19 14.23 -1.51 7.72
N TYR A 20 14.56 -0.35 7.14
CA TYR A 20 13.58 0.55 6.54
C TYR A 20 12.79 -0.11 5.40
N GLN A 21 13.48 -0.78 4.47
CA GLN A 21 12.81 -1.45 3.35
C GLN A 21 11.86 -2.54 3.84
N GLN A 22 12.28 -3.32 4.84
CA GLN A 22 11.44 -4.33 5.46
C GLN A 22 10.21 -3.71 6.16
N ALA A 23 10.41 -2.61 6.89
CA ALA A 23 9.32 -1.87 7.53
C ALA A 23 8.32 -1.32 6.51
N PHE A 24 8.80 -0.82 5.37
CA PHE A 24 7.95 -0.35 4.28
C PHE A 24 7.05 -1.46 3.75
N ASP A 25 7.63 -2.62 3.40
CA ASP A 25 6.84 -3.74 2.87
C ASP A 25 5.83 -4.25 3.89
N ARG A 26 6.25 -4.42 5.14
CA ARG A 26 5.36 -4.88 6.21
C ARG A 26 4.21 -3.91 6.45
N SER A 27 4.51 -2.61 6.51
CA SER A 27 3.49 -1.57 6.70
C SER A 27 2.54 -1.51 5.50
N LEU A 28 3.02 -1.72 4.28
CA LEU A 28 2.17 -1.76 3.09
C LEU A 28 1.22 -2.96 3.13
N ASP A 29 1.73 -4.14 3.50
CA ASP A 29 0.91 -5.36 3.65
C ASP A 29 -0.16 -5.18 4.73
N GLN A 30 0.21 -4.62 5.89
CA GLN A 30 -0.69 -4.33 7.00
C GLN A 30 -1.75 -3.27 6.66
N ALA A 31 -1.37 -2.20 5.97
CA ALA A 31 -2.29 -1.16 5.52
C ALA A 31 -3.31 -1.72 4.51
N ILE A 32 -2.85 -2.52 3.54
CA ILE A 32 -3.73 -3.21 2.59
C ILE A 32 -4.72 -4.11 3.32
N GLN A 33 -4.23 -4.98 4.21
CA GLN A 33 -5.09 -5.87 4.99
C GLN A 33 -6.13 -5.08 5.77
N THR A 34 -5.70 -4.06 6.52
CA THR A 34 -6.57 -3.22 7.35
C THR A 34 -7.69 -2.59 6.54
N VAL A 35 -7.36 -1.91 5.44
CA VAL A 35 -8.37 -1.21 4.62
C VAL A 35 -9.31 -2.19 3.92
N VAL A 36 -8.78 -3.30 3.38
CA VAL A 36 -9.62 -4.29 2.70
C VAL A 36 -10.59 -4.93 3.70
N GLU A 37 -10.14 -5.27 4.90
CA GLU A 37 -10.99 -5.84 5.95
C GLU A 37 -12.06 -4.86 6.43
N GLN A 38 -11.70 -3.60 6.65
CA GLN A 38 -12.67 -2.56 7.02
C GLN A 38 -13.77 -2.41 5.95
N ARG A 39 -13.40 -2.47 4.67
CA ARG A 39 -14.35 -2.42 3.54
C ARG A 39 -15.22 -3.66 3.47
N VAL A 40 -14.63 -4.85 3.60
CA VAL A 40 -15.36 -6.13 3.67
C VAL A 40 -16.37 -6.10 4.81
N ALA A 41 -15.95 -5.74 6.03
CA ALA A 41 -16.83 -5.64 7.18
C ALA A 41 -17.98 -4.63 6.95
N THR A 42 -17.69 -3.49 6.31
CA THR A 42 -18.70 -2.47 6.01
C THR A 42 -19.70 -2.94 4.95
N LEU A 43 -19.23 -3.65 3.92
CA LEU A 43 -20.08 -4.20 2.86
C LEU A 43 -20.91 -5.40 3.34
N GLY A 44 -20.36 -6.24 4.20
CA GLY A 44 -21.02 -7.42 4.78
C GLY A 44 -22.12 -7.08 5.79
N LYS A 45 -22.11 -5.87 6.39
CA LYS A 45 -23.22 -5.38 7.24
C LYS A 45 -24.53 -5.18 6.48
N ARG A 46 -24.51 -5.12 5.14
CA ARG A 46 -25.70 -4.90 4.30
C ARG A 46 -26.19 -6.24 3.75
N LYS A 47 -27.50 -6.39 3.55
CA LYS A 47 -28.06 -7.59 2.88
C LYS A 47 -27.44 -7.77 1.49
N GLY A 48 -26.92 -8.97 1.22
CA GLY A 48 -26.33 -9.36 -0.06
C GLY A 48 -24.90 -9.90 0.07
N LYS A 49 -24.28 -10.27 -1.05
CA LYS A 49 -22.91 -10.78 -1.15
C LYS A 49 -21.90 -9.71 -1.60
N ARG A 50 -22.12 -8.45 -1.18
CA ARG A 50 -21.35 -7.30 -1.71
C ARG A 50 -19.88 -7.33 -1.34
N ASP A 51 -19.57 -7.84 -0.16
CA ASP A 51 -18.23 -8.14 0.32
C ASP A 51 -17.52 -9.17 -0.58
N GLN A 52 -18.19 -10.26 -0.93
CA GLN A 52 -17.65 -11.29 -1.83
C GLN A 52 -17.43 -10.73 -3.24
N LEU A 53 -18.41 -9.98 -3.77
CA LEU A 53 -18.29 -9.32 -5.07
C LEU A 53 -17.15 -8.28 -5.08
N PHE A 54 -16.93 -7.59 -3.96
CA PHE A 54 -15.81 -6.64 -3.82
C PHE A 54 -14.46 -7.35 -3.89
N LEU A 55 -14.27 -8.43 -3.12
CA LEU A 55 -13.04 -9.23 -3.14
C LEU A 55 -12.80 -9.84 -4.52
N GLN A 56 -13.83 -10.43 -5.13
CA GLN A 56 -13.74 -10.98 -6.48
C GLN A 56 -13.38 -9.91 -7.50
N GLY A 57 -14.02 -8.73 -7.44
CA GLY A 57 -13.72 -7.64 -8.35
C GLY A 57 -12.29 -7.09 -8.17
N LEU A 58 -11.75 -7.04 -6.95
CA LEU A 58 -10.35 -6.69 -6.73
C LEU A 58 -9.39 -7.71 -7.36
N ALA A 59 -9.66 -9.01 -7.18
CA ALA A 59 -8.83 -10.08 -7.74
C ALA A 59 -8.87 -10.06 -9.29
N LEU A 60 -10.04 -9.86 -9.90
CA LEU A 60 -10.18 -9.72 -11.35
C LEU A 60 -9.46 -8.48 -11.88
N PHE A 61 -9.57 -7.35 -11.17
CA PHE A 61 -8.96 -6.11 -11.61
C PHE A 61 -7.44 -6.13 -11.48
N HIS A 62 -6.91 -6.47 -10.30
CA HIS A 62 -5.47 -6.43 -10.01
C HIS A 62 -4.73 -7.68 -10.49
N GLY A 63 -5.31 -8.86 -10.24
CA GLY A 63 -4.67 -10.14 -10.54
C GLY A 63 -4.79 -10.56 -12.00
N GLN A 64 -5.90 -10.24 -12.66
CA GLN A 64 -6.13 -10.62 -14.07
C GLN A 64 -6.04 -9.43 -15.03
N GLY A 65 -5.97 -8.20 -14.51
CA GLY A 65 -5.85 -6.98 -15.33
C GLY A 65 -7.15 -6.55 -16.02
N LEU A 66 -8.29 -7.15 -15.70
CA LEU A 66 -9.55 -6.89 -16.38
C LEU A 66 -10.04 -5.45 -16.13
N THR A 67 -10.67 -4.87 -17.15
CA THR A 67 -11.32 -3.56 -17.08
C THR A 67 -12.66 -3.64 -16.35
N MET A 68 -13.21 -2.49 -15.92
CA MET A 68 -14.52 -2.44 -15.25
C MET A 68 -15.65 -3.02 -16.13
N THR A 69 -15.55 -2.83 -17.44
CA THR A 69 -16.51 -3.36 -18.43
C THR A 69 -16.45 -4.88 -18.50
N GLU A 70 -15.25 -5.45 -18.49
CA GLU A 70 -15.05 -6.91 -18.50
C GLU A 70 -15.47 -7.54 -17.17
N ILE A 71 -15.20 -6.88 -16.04
CA ILE A 71 -15.55 -7.37 -14.70
C ILE A 71 -17.07 -7.39 -14.47
N ALA A 72 -17.82 -6.43 -15.03
CA ALA A 72 -19.26 -6.29 -14.78
C ALA A 72 -20.06 -7.62 -14.93
N PRO A 73 -19.97 -8.36 -16.05
CA PRO A 73 -20.68 -9.63 -16.20
C PRO A 73 -20.23 -10.71 -15.19
N HIS A 74 -18.95 -10.75 -14.81
CA HIS A 74 -18.45 -11.71 -13.80
C HIS A 74 -19.07 -11.48 -12.42
N LEU A 75 -19.47 -10.24 -12.12
CA LEU A 75 -20.10 -9.86 -10.85
C LEU A 75 -21.64 -9.78 -10.94
N GLY A 76 -22.22 -10.16 -12.09
CA GLY A 76 -23.66 -10.08 -12.33
C GLY A 76 -24.19 -8.64 -12.50
N TYR A 77 -23.34 -7.70 -12.89
CA TYR A 77 -23.74 -6.34 -13.23
C TYR A 77 -23.85 -6.16 -14.75
N GLU A 78 -24.88 -5.44 -15.18
CA GLU A 78 -25.05 -5.06 -16.60
C GLU A 78 -24.19 -3.86 -17.01
N ARG A 79 -23.64 -3.11 -16.03
CA ARG A 79 -22.95 -1.85 -16.27
C ARG A 79 -21.67 -1.70 -15.44
N GLN A 80 -20.63 -1.17 -16.08
CA GLN A 80 -19.30 -0.94 -15.50
C GLN A 80 -19.28 0.05 -14.33
N ASP A 81 -20.22 0.99 -14.27
CA ASP A 81 -20.29 1.98 -13.18
C ASP A 81 -20.62 1.30 -11.85
N LYS A 82 -21.40 0.20 -11.86
CA LYS A 82 -21.67 -0.59 -10.65
C LYS A 82 -20.40 -1.21 -10.08
N VAL A 83 -19.49 -1.65 -10.95
CA VAL A 83 -18.16 -2.16 -10.56
C VAL A 83 -17.31 -1.01 -9.98
N SER A 84 -17.29 0.14 -10.66
CA SER A 84 -16.55 1.32 -10.19
C SER A 84 -17.02 1.79 -8.79
N PHE A 85 -18.34 1.82 -8.56
CA PHE A 85 -18.92 2.13 -7.25
C PHE A 85 -18.71 1.04 -6.20
N LEU A 86 -18.54 -0.21 -6.60
CA LEU A 86 -18.25 -1.31 -5.70
C LEU A 86 -16.79 -1.27 -5.23
N LEU A 87 -15.86 -1.14 -6.18
CA LEU A 87 -14.42 -1.20 -5.91
C LEU A 87 -13.88 0.10 -5.35
N LYS A 88 -14.36 1.25 -5.84
CA LYS A 88 -13.90 2.59 -5.45
C LYS A 88 -12.38 2.67 -5.34
N LEU A 89 -11.68 2.29 -6.42
CA LEU A 89 -10.22 2.09 -6.41
C LEU A 89 -9.44 3.36 -6.02
N LYS A 90 -9.94 4.54 -6.39
CA LYS A 90 -9.35 5.82 -5.97
C LYS A 90 -9.41 5.96 -4.44
N ASP A 91 -10.58 5.76 -3.85
CA ASP A 91 -10.77 5.83 -2.40
C ASP A 91 -9.95 4.73 -1.72
N LEU A 92 -9.88 3.52 -2.31
CA LEU A 92 -9.10 2.41 -1.76
C LEU A 92 -7.62 2.77 -1.63
N ARG A 93 -7.02 3.33 -2.68
CA ARG A 93 -5.62 3.78 -2.65
C ARG A 93 -5.40 4.93 -1.66
N ALA A 94 -6.37 5.84 -1.55
CA ALA A 94 -6.30 6.94 -0.58
C ALA A 94 -6.34 6.43 0.86
N ASP A 95 -7.23 5.49 1.17
CA ASP A 95 -7.33 4.87 2.50
C ASP A 95 -6.03 4.10 2.83
N VAL A 96 -5.52 3.29 1.88
CA VAL A 96 -4.27 2.54 2.10
C VAL A 96 -3.08 3.49 2.28
N ARG A 97 -3.03 4.59 1.52
CA ARG A 97 -2.01 5.63 1.70
C ARG A 97 -2.02 6.20 3.12
N HIS A 98 -3.21 6.50 3.65
CA HIS A 98 -3.35 7.07 4.98
C HIS A 98 -2.88 6.09 6.06
N GLU A 99 -3.36 4.85 6.01
CA GLU A 99 -2.97 3.78 6.94
C GLU A 99 -1.46 3.48 6.85
N LEU A 100 -0.92 3.40 5.63
CA LEU A 100 0.51 3.16 5.41
C LEU A 100 1.37 4.27 6.03
N LEU A 101 0.98 5.53 5.87
CA LEU A 101 1.74 6.64 6.44
C LEU A 101 1.82 6.54 7.97
N GLN A 102 0.69 6.25 8.62
CA GLN A 102 0.64 6.10 10.08
C GLN A 102 1.52 4.93 10.54
N GLN A 103 1.32 3.74 9.97
CA GLN A 103 2.03 2.52 10.35
C GLN A 103 3.53 2.60 10.07
N LEU A 104 3.90 3.13 8.90
CA LEU A 104 5.31 3.26 8.52
C LEU A 104 6.02 4.28 9.40
N ARG A 105 5.39 5.41 9.70
CA ARG A 105 5.98 6.42 10.58
C ARG A 105 6.35 5.84 11.94
N GLU A 106 5.42 5.11 12.56
CA GLU A 106 5.67 4.43 13.84
C GLU A 106 6.86 3.47 13.76
N GLN A 107 6.94 2.66 12.71
CA GLN A 107 8.04 1.72 12.52
C GLN A 107 9.38 2.42 12.25
N VAL A 108 9.40 3.49 11.45
CA VAL A 108 10.63 4.23 11.13
C VAL A 108 11.18 4.97 12.35
N VAL A 109 10.31 5.55 13.17
CA VAL A 109 10.70 6.17 14.43
C VAL A 109 11.34 5.12 15.35
N ALA A 110 10.74 3.93 15.47
CA ALA A 110 11.29 2.84 16.28
C ALA A 110 12.62 2.30 15.75
N ILE A 111 12.82 2.28 14.43
CA ILE A 111 14.11 1.94 13.81
C ILE A 111 15.13 3.04 14.12
N ALA A 112 14.79 4.30 13.87
CA ALA A 112 15.71 5.43 14.02
C ALA A 112 16.24 5.58 15.46
N GLN A 113 15.41 5.29 16.48
CA GLN A 113 15.83 5.30 17.89
C GLN A 113 16.99 4.34 18.20
N GLN A 114 17.28 3.36 17.34
CA GLN A 114 18.41 2.45 17.49
C GLN A 114 19.72 3.05 16.98
N PHE A 115 19.65 4.09 16.15
CA PHE A 115 20.81 4.68 15.45
C PHE A 115 21.06 6.15 15.82
N VAL A 116 20.05 6.89 16.30
CA VAL A 116 20.17 8.32 16.64
C VAL A 116 19.62 8.63 18.03
N SER A 117 20.06 9.74 18.62
CA SER A 117 19.53 10.21 19.91
C SER A 117 18.11 10.78 19.77
N ALA A 118 17.37 10.85 20.89
CA ALA A 118 16.02 11.41 20.92
C ALA A 118 15.97 12.87 20.43
N ASP A 119 16.98 13.70 20.78
CA ASP A 119 17.06 15.09 20.33
C ASP A 119 17.30 15.19 18.81
N GLN A 120 18.14 14.31 18.26
CA GLN A 120 18.37 14.23 16.82
C GLN A 120 17.09 13.81 16.09
N LEU A 121 16.37 12.82 16.63
CA LEU A 121 15.12 12.35 16.05
C LEU A 121 14.03 13.44 16.05
N ALA A 122 13.88 14.18 17.16
CA ALA A 122 12.93 15.28 17.26
C ALA A 122 13.20 16.38 16.19
N SER A 123 14.48 16.63 15.88
CA SER A 123 14.86 17.59 14.84
C SER A 123 14.58 17.11 13.40
N LEU A 124 14.46 15.79 13.22
CA LEU A 124 14.21 15.15 11.92
C LEU A 124 12.74 14.83 11.65
N ASP A 125 11.89 14.87 12.68
CA ASP A 125 10.51 14.37 12.64
C ASP A 125 9.67 15.00 11.51
N GLN A 126 9.72 16.33 11.34
CA GLN A 126 9.01 17.00 10.25
C GLN A 126 9.55 16.64 8.85
N ARG A 127 10.87 16.42 8.74
CA ARG A 127 11.50 16.01 7.47
C ARG A 127 11.19 14.55 7.15
N LEU A 128 11.03 13.73 8.19
CA LEU A 128 10.63 12.33 8.07
C LEU A 128 9.23 12.22 7.47
N ASP A 129 8.25 12.93 8.03
CA ASP A 129 6.87 12.88 7.53
C ASP A 129 6.80 13.27 6.05
N ALA A 130 7.43 14.37 5.66
CA ALA A 130 7.46 14.82 4.27
C ALA A 130 8.15 13.80 3.33
N ALA A 131 9.23 13.15 3.79
CA ALA A 131 9.93 12.14 3.01
C ALA A 131 9.09 10.87 2.82
N LEU A 132 8.43 10.40 3.89
CA LEU A 132 7.53 9.25 3.84
C LEU A 132 6.33 9.53 2.93
N GLU A 133 5.72 10.71 3.05
CA GLU A 133 4.61 11.12 2.19
C GLU A 133 5.01 11.14 0.71
N ALA A 134 6.20 11.64 0.39
CA ALA A 134 6.70 11.68 -0.98
C ALA A 134 6.92 10.26 -1.53
N GLN A 135 7.55 9.37 -0.75
CA GLN A 135 7.80 8.00 -1.16
C GLN A 135 6.51 7.20 -1.34
N ILE A 136 5.60 7.26 -0.36
CA ILE A 136 4.30 6.60 -0.44
C ILE A 136 3.50 7.19 -1.62
N GLY A 137 3.53 8.50 -1.79
CA GLY A 137 2.89 9.19 -2.91
C GLY A 137 3.37 8.67 -4.27
N SER A 138 4.66 8.40 -4.40
CA SER A 138 5.24 7.78 -5.62
C SER A 138 4.65 6.40 -5.88
N VAL A 139 4.62 5.52 -4.88
CA VAL A 139 4.05 4.16 -5.00
C VAL A 139 2.57 4.20 -5.39
N MET A 140 1.79 5.11 -4.81
CA MET A 140 0.37 5.25 -5.13
C MET A 140 0.14 5.82 -6.53
N THR A 141 1.01 6.75 -6.96
CA THR A 141 0.97 7.34 -8.29
C THR A 141 1.33 6.32 -9.37
N GLU A 142 2.33 5.47 -9.11
CA GLU A 142 2.68 4.33 -9.97
C GLU A 142 1.48 3.41 -10.17
N ALA A 143 0.83 3.00 -9.07
CA ALA A 143 -0.36 2.16 -9.11
C ALA A 143 -1.53 2.82 -9.86
N GLU A 144 -1.71 4.13 -9.74
CA GLU A 144 -2.74 4.86 -10.49
C GLU A 144 -2.44 4.93 -11.99
N ARG A 145 -1.19 5.25 -12.36
CA ARG A 145 -0.77 5.31 -13.77
C ARG A 145 -0.94 3.97 -14.46
N GLU A 146 -0.58 2.89 -13.78
CA GLU A 146 -0.74 1.52 -14.28
C GLU A 146 -2.22 1.20 -14.62
N THR A 147 -3.16 1.75 -13.87
CA THR A 147 -4.60 1.56 -14.15
C THR A 147 -5.13 2.38 -15.32
N SER A 148 -4.39 3.39 -15.80
CA SER A 148 -4.86 4.35 -16.81
C SER A 148 -4.45 4.01 -18.25
N GLY A 149 -3.56 3.03 -18.46
CA GLY A 149 -3.11 2.59 -19.78
C GLY A 149 -3.95 1.45 -20.37
N ALA A 150 -3.69 1.14 -21.65
CA ALA A 150 -4.17 -0.10 -22.27
C ALA A 150 -3.49 -1.31 -21.60
N ARG A 151 -4.29 -2.29 -21.15
CA ARG A 151 -3.82 -3.41 -20.33
C ARG A 151 -3.96 -4.73 -21.07
N ASN A 152 -2.89 -5.54 -21.03
CA ASN A 152 -2.84 -6.91 -21.57
C ASN A 152 -2.26 -7.88 -20.52
N GLY A 153 -2.59 -7.69 -19.24
CA GLY A 153 -2.10 -8.58 -18.18
C GLY A 153 -2.26 -8.04 -16.76
N PRO A 154 -1.80 -8.82 -15.75
CA PRO A 154 -1.83 -8.45 -14.33
C PRO A 154 -1.11 -7.12 -14.06
N LEU A 155 -1.58 -6.40 -13.04
CA LEU A 155 -0.89 -5.21 -12.56
C LEU A 155 0.36 -5.60 -11.77
N GLN A 156 1.46 -4.89 -12.02
CA GLN A 156 2.81 -5.16 -11.54
C GLN A 156 3.34 -4.09 -10.59
N SER A 157 2.64 -2.96 -10.41
CA SER A 157 3.02 -1.98 -9.38
C SER A 157 3.16 -2.65 -8.01
N ARG A 158 4.07 -2.14 -7.17
CA ARG A 158 4.31 -2.72 -5.83
C ARG A 158 3.00 -2.86 -5.05
N PHE A 159 2.13 -1.85 -5.13
CA PHE A 159 0.79 -1.91 -4.53
C PHE A 159 -0.05 -3.06 -5.06
N ALA A 160 -0.14 -3.23 -6.39
CA ALA A 160 -0.95 -4.29 -6.99
C ALA A 160 -0.44 -5.69 -6.64
N CYS A 161 0.87 -5.90 -6.70
CA CYS A 161 1.50 -7.17 -6.32
C CYS A 161 1.19 -7.54 -4.86
N ARG A 162 1.36 -6.59 -3.92
CA ARG A 162 1.05 -6.82 -2.49
C ARG A 162 -0.44 -7.05 -2.27
N LEU A 163 -1.31 -6.31 -2.96
CA LEU A 163 -2.76 -6.50 -2.87
C LEU A 163 -3.19 -7.88 -3.37
N CYS A 164 -2.68 -8.32 -4.52
CA CYS A 164 -2.94 -9.67 -5.04
C CYS A 164 -2.46 -10.74 -4.07
N HIS A 165 -1.23 -10.61 -3.55
CA HIS A 165 -0.68 -11.52 -2.56
C HIS A 165 -1.60 -11.66 -1.33
N TYR A 166 -2.11 -10.54 -0.82
CA TYR A 166 -3.07 -10.55 0.28
C TYR A 166 -4.38 -11.27 -0.09
N LEU A 167 -4.94 -10.99 -1.27
CA LEU A 167 -6.19 -11.62 -1.73
C LEU A 167 -6.04 -13.14 -1.91
N ASP A 168 -4.91 -13.60 -2.42
CA ASP A 168 -4.63 -15.04 -2.61
C ASP A 168 -4.51 -15.78 -1.26
N HIS A 169 -3.86 -15.16 -0.26
CA HIS A 169 -3.75 -15.74 1.08
C HIS A 169 -5.07 -15.71 1.85
N ARG A 170 -5.95 -14.76 1.55
CA ARG A 170 -7.28 -14.69 2.15
C ARG A 170 -8.24 -15.76 1.61
N ALA A 171 -8.09 -16.13 0.34
CA ALA A 171 -8.98 -17.07 -0.34
C ALA A 171 -8.74 -18.54 0.03
N ASN A 172 -7.56 -18.84 0.60
CA ASN A 172 -7.16 -20.15 1.13
C ASN A 172 -7.48 -20.28 2.62
#